data_AF-A0A1I1SIR4-F1
#
_entry.id   AF-A0A1I1SIR4-F1
#
_cell.length_a   1.000
_cell.length_b   1.000
_cell.length_c   1.000
_cell.angle_alpha   90.00
_cell.angle_beta   90.00
_cell.angle_gamma   90.00
#
_symmetry.space_group_name_H-M   'P 1'
#
loop_
_entity.id
_entity.type
_entity.pdbx_description
1 polymer ?
#
loop_
_entity_poly.entity_id
_entity_poly.type
_entity_poly.pdbx_seq_one_letter_code
_entity_poly.pdbx_strand_id
1 'polypeptide(L)'
;MRFGKLLRITFIMTFFLSTKAFSQSNWQLVVIPQANTSASNNKVSPQVYIGITSALTTQLVNNNFTVFDQSLLELKNCITKDCTIISDSNLLSLVQSYNFKAAQISINLAIVYQIDIFDETTSSVKGMRFNLSSYLVDLDSGERVESYSDSKKYNDIANTCLDECLIRWQTDKAYQLAQDAGYILSLKINRLPKRYRYELEFDRFAINELKQINVFLNSLSEKKIHIALSDFTVQKAFLNQQGNKQLTLTSLYHADELNQLLHNHFEQHALPVLIDFRQSINKFTIVKGTTKFDGLYIILLLVVLLLFGFFYYYLHYLNTNKRLKKVDRAIADKNYYLAYFFIDKTLVSITKNKLLKYWFEPNLLLIRESIDKLALPIRGNVIADKALAGTHIFTANMLELGKKSILGTKSRNAVDSFCLGYKLLSELGKQCVFIFEGNEYYLSDKGSKYACQFNDKRLANDQLVKITANSTLYMAIDVKQQLQTCQLKLDLSQCDSSALIMSLKAEPFQFLEHSSLGVVWPDFELDLNSRWILLGNSLALGVDAKGIIDIGCTNNSKVLAYLSYSCGFFIEPVKNGLGKLLVDSHEIYAKVPVKENTIINLAGCEFSLNKF
;
A
#
# COMPACT_ATOMS: atom_id res chain seq x y z
N MET A 1 -0.33 37.06 0.37
CA MET A 1 -1.46 36.54 1.19
C MET A 1 -1.54 35.00 1.20
N ARG A 2 -0.59 34.26 1.79
CA ARG A 2 -0.71 32.79 1.98
C ARG A 2 -0.12 32.24 3.30
N PHE A 3 0.40 33.09 4.18
CA PHE A 3 0.90 32.68 5.51
C PHE A 3 -0.23 32.40 6.52
N GLY A 4 -1.42 33.00 6.35
CA GLY A 4 -2.54 32.82 7.28
C GLY A 4 -3.26 31.47 7.23
N LYS A 5 -3.06 30.67 6.16
CA LYS A 5 -3.72 29.36 6.04
C LYS A 5 -2.96 28.24 6.76
N LEU A 6 -1.62 28.30 6.82
CA LEU A 6 -0.84 27.31 7.56
C LEU A 6 -1.05 27.48 9.08
N LEU A 7 -1.06 28.73 9.56
CA LEU A 7 -1.24 29.04 10.98
C LEU A 7 -2.64 28.61 11.49
N ARG A 8 -3.69 28.77 10.67
CA ARG A 8 -5.05 28.30 10.98
C ARG A 8 -5.15 26.78 11.07
N ILE A 9 -4.40 26.02 10.26
CA ILE A 9 -4.45 24.55 10.30
C ILE A 9 -3.76 24.02 11.55
N THR A 10 -2.63 24.60 11.96
CA THR A 10 -1.99 24.25 13.25
C THR A 10 -2.86 24.60 14.45
N PHE A 11 -3.57 25.75 14.43
CA PHE A 11 -4.43 26.16 15.55
C PHE A 11 -5.71 25.31 15.66
N ILE A 12 -6.24 24.83 14.53
CA ILE A 12 -7.41 23.94 14.50
C ILE A 12 -7.02 22.50 14.92
N MET A 13 -5.82 22.02 14.55
CA MET A 13 -5.32 20.71 15.01
C MET A 13 -5.10 20.63 16.52
N THR A 14 -4.73 21.73 17.19
CA THR A 14 -4.63 21.78 18.65
C THR A 14 -5.98 21.86 19.37
N PHE A 15 -7.06 22.26 18.70
CA PHE A 15 -8.38 22.41 19.33
C PHE A 15 -9.27 21.15 19.22
N PHE A 16 -8.94 20.21 18.33
CA PHE A 16 -9.70 18.96 18.15
C PHE A 16 -9.19 17.76 18.98
N LEU A 17 -8.22 17.96 19.88
CA LEU A 17 -7.65 16.89 20.71
C LEU A 17 -8.20 16.82 22.15
N SER A 18 -9.25 17.58 22.48
CA SER A 18 -9.83 17.56 23.84
C SER A 18 -11.29 17.11 23.88
N THR A 19 -11.64 16.06 23.15
CA THR A 19 -12.76 15.20 23.56
C THR A 19 -12.19 14.05 24.37
N LYS A 20 -12.02 14.27 25.69
CA LYS A 20 -11.79 13.17 26.64
C LYS A 20 -13.00 12.27 26.55
N ALA A 21 -12.88 11.14 25.85
CA ALA A 21 -13.81 10.04 26.00
C ALA A 21 -13.63 9.53 27.44
N PHE A 22 -14.60 9.79 28.30
CA PHE A 22 -14.65 9.21 29.63
C PHE A 22 -14.87 7.70 29.46
N SER A 23 -13.78 6.94 29.41
CA SER A 23 -13.82 5.49 29.58
C SER A 23 -14.22 5.25 31.04
N GLN A 24 -15.51 4.95 31.23
CA GLN A 24 -16.05 4.53 32.51
C GLN A 24 -15.44 3.17 32.84
N SER A 25 -14.60 3.07 33.88
CA SER A 25 -14.05 1.78 34.28
C SER A 25 -15.16 0.92 34.88
N ASN A 26 -15.62 -0.07 34.12
CA ASN A 26 -16.60 -1.04 34.59
C ASN A 26 -15.88 -2.16 35.38
N TRP A 27 -16.59 -2.78 36.32
CA TRP A 27 -16.06 -3.94 37.06
C TRP A 27 -15.62 -5.04 36.08
N GLN A 28 -14.47 -5.63 36.37
CA GLN A 28 -13.81 -6.68 35.61
C GLN A 28 -13.99 -7.99 36.39
N LEU A 29 -15.00 -8.75 35.99
CA LEU A 29 -15.59 -9.84 36.74
C LEU A 29 -15.08 -11.21 36.28
N VAL A 30 -15.05 -12.18 37.19
CA VAL A 30 -14.98 -13.60 36.84
C VAL A 30 -16.11 -14.34 37.53
N VAL A 31 -16.78 -15.26 36.84
CA VAL A 31 -17.87 -16.09 37.41
C VAL A 31 -17.33 -17.49 37.64
N ILE A 32 -17.42 -17.98 38.88
CA ILE A 32 -16.76 -19.21 39.33
C ILE A 32 -17.79 -20.14 39.98
N PRO A 33 -18.06 -21.32 39.39
CA PRO A 33 -18.83 -22.37 40.03
C PRO A 33 -17.99 -23.06 41.10
N GLN A 34 -18.64 -23.46 42.20
CA GLN A 34 -18.04 -24.35 43.17
C GLN A 34 -19.02 -25.42 43.65
N ALA A 35 -18.46 -26.48 44.24
CA ALA A 35 -19.26 -27.54 44.86
C ALA A 35 -19.98 -27.01 46.11
N ASN A 36 -21.16 -27.58 46.38
CA ASN A 36 -21.83 -27.34 47.65
C ASN A 36 -21.26 -28.28 48.73
N THR A 37 -20.95 -27.72 49.89
CA THR A 37 -20.57 -28.45 51.10
C THR A 37 -21.67 -29.34 51.67
N SER A 38 -22.93 -29.10 51.28
CA SER A 38 -24.13 -29.57 51.99
C SER A 38 -24.84 -30.76 51.32
N ALA A 39 -24.44 -31.12 50.09
CA ALA A 39 -25.14 -32.14 49.29
C ALA A 39 -24.38 -33.48 49.33
N SER A 40 -24.77 -34.38 50.25
CA SER A 40 -24.16 -35.71 50.31
C SER A 40 -24.62 -36.67 49.21
N ASN A 41 -25.68 -36.38 48.43
CA ASN A 41 -26.28 -37.39 47.55
C ASN A 41 -26.73 -36.94 46.13
N ASN A 42 -26.63 -35.67 45.73
CA ASN A 42 -27.04 -35.24 44.38
C ASN A 42 -25.87 -34.65 43.59
N LYS A 43 -25.29 -35.46 42.69
CA LYS A 43 -24.24 -35.00 41.75
C LYS A 43 -24.89 -34.18 40.63
N VAL A 44 -24.82 -32.85 40.74
CA VAL A 44 -25.27 -31.94 39.69
C VAL A 44 -24.42 -32.12 38.43
N SER A 45 -25.06 -32.23 37.26
CA SER A 45 -24.36 -32.39 35.98
C SER A 45 -23.54 -31.14 35.62
N PRO A 46 -22.33 -31.29 35.04
CA PRO A 46 -21.54 -30.15 34.55
C PRO A 46 -22.30 -29.24 33.57
N GLN A 47 -23.25 -29.79 32.79
CA GLN A 47 -24.09 -29.02 31.87
C GLN A 47 -24.94 -27.95 32.58
N VAL A 48 -25.40 -28.23 33.81
CA VAL A 48 -26.16 -27.29 34.63
C VAL A 48 -25.28 -26.12 35.05
N TYR A 49 -24.04 -26.37 35.49
CA TYR A 49 -23.08 -25.32 35.82
C TYR A 49 -22.73 -24.47 34.59
N ILE A 50 -22.51 -25.10 33.43
CA ILE A 50 -22.26 -24.36 32.18
C ILE A 50 -23.45 -23.45 31.85
N GLY A 51 -24.68 -23.95 31.99
CA GLY A 51 -25.90 -23.15 31.81
C GLY A 51 -25.97 -21.95 32.76
N ILE A 52 -25.74 -22.15 34.06
CA ILE A 52 -25.76 -21.06 35.06
C ILE A 52 -24.66 -20.03 34.77
N THR A 53 -23.42 -20.47 34.54
CA THR A 53 -22.30 -19.56 34.23
C THR A 53 -22.60 -18.75 32.97
N SER A 54 -23.18 -19.38 31.94
CA SER A 54 -23.58 -18.70 30.70
C SER A 54 -24.68 -17.66 30.95
N ALA A 55 -25.72 -17.99 31.71
CA ALA A 55 -26.78 -17.05 32.07
C ALA A 55 -26.26 -15.85 32.86
N LEU A 56 -25.47 -16.09 33.91
CA LEU A 56 -24.88 -15.04 34.75
C LEU A 56 -23.98 -14.13 33.91
N THR A 57 -23.07 -14.71 33.13
CA THR A 57 -22.16 -13.97 32.26
C THR A 57 -22.94 -13.12 31.26
N THR A 58 -23.97 -13.68 30.62
CA THR A 58 -24.80 -12.96 29.65
C THR A 58 -25.50 -11.76 30.29
N GLN A 59 -26.09 -11.93 31.49
CA GLN A 59 -26.73 -10.82 32.20
C GLN A 59 -25.74 -9.73 32.61
N LEU A 60 -24.55 -10.11 33.08
CA LEU A 60 -23.53 -9.14 33.47
C LEU A 60 -22.99 -8.37 32.26
N VAL A 61 -22.72 -9.05 31.15
CA VAL A 61 -22.31 -8.41 29.89
C VAL A 61 -23.40 -7.46 29.36
N ASN A 62 -24.67 -7.88 29.40
CA ASN A 62 -25.81 -7.01 29.01
C ASN A 62 -25.93 -5.75 29.89
N ASN A 63 -25.40 -5.80 31.12
CA ASN A 63 -25.32 -4.66 32.03
C ASN A 63 -23.96 -3.93 31.96
N ASN A 64 -23.25 -4.05 30.83
CA ASN A 64 -21.97 -3.41 30.52
C ASN A 64 -20.80 -3.81 31.42
N PHE A 65 -20.86 -4.93 32.14
CA PHE A 65 -19.69 -5.44 32.85
C PHE A 65 -18.76 -6.21 31.91
N THR A 66 -17.45 -6.14 32.18
CA THR A 66 -16.47 -6.98 31.50
C THR A 66 -16.36 -8.28 32.27
N VAL A 67 -16.79 -9.39 31.69
CA VAL A 67 -16.74 -10.71 32.35
C VAL A 67 -15.71 -11.59 31.66
N PHE A 68 -14.74 -12.06 32.44
CA PHE A 68 -13.65 -12.93 32.05
C PHE A 68 -14.02 -14.39 32.19
N ASP A 69 -13.54 -15.21 31.25
CA ASP A 69 -13.68 -16.65 31.34
C ASP A 69 -12.79 -17.20 32.46
N GLN A 70 -13.34 -18.08 33.30
CA GLN A 70 -12.61 -18.69 34.42
C GLN A 70 -11.37 -19.49 33.99
N SER A 71 -11.30 -19.94 32.73
CA SER A 71 -10.13 -20.64 32.19
C SER A 71 -8.87 -19.78 32.16
N LEU A 72 -9.00 -18.45 32.20
CA LEU A 72 -7.87 -17.52 32.34
C LEU A 72 -7.13 -17.67 33.68
N LEU A 73 -7.83 -18.18 34.69
CA LEU A 73 -7.27 -18.53 36.00
C LEU A 73 -6.84 -19.99 36.07
N GLU A 74 -6.84 -20.71 34.95
CA GLU A 74 -6.59 -22.16 34.84
C GLU A 74 -7.58 -23.00 35.66
N LEU A 75 -8.74 -22.42 36.02
CA LEU A 75 -9.78 -23.08 36.80
C LEU A 75 -10.75 -23.85 35.90
N LYS A 76 -10.78 -25.18 36.05
CA LYS A 76 -11.72 -26.08 35.36
C LYS A 76 -12.87 -26.57 36.26
N ASN A 77 -13.03 -25.94 37.42
CA ASN A 77 -13.98 -26.33 38.47
C ASN A 77 -15.40 -26.49 37.91
N CYS A 78 -16.03 -27.63 38.23
CA CYS A 78 -17.42 -27.99 37.92
C CYS A 78 -17.82 -28.02 36.42
N ILE A 79 -16.93 -27.62 35.50
CA ILE A 79 -17.18 -27.60 34.05
C ILE A 79 -16.78 -28.92 33.37
N THR A 80 -15.72 -29.58 33.82
CA THR A 80 -15.17 -30.75 33.10
C THR A 80 -15.34 -32.10 33.80
N LYS A 81 -15.29 -32.16 35.15
CA LYS A 81 -15.78 -33.28 36.01
C LYS A 81 -15.47 -33.08 37.50
N ASP A 82 -14.38 -32.39 37.84
CA ASP A 82 -13.99 -32.13 39.23
C ASP A 82 -14.64 -30.85 39.74
N CYS A 83 -15.54 -30.98 40.71
CA CYS A 83 -16.20 -29.86 41.36
C CYS A 83 -15.73 -29.81 42.81
N THR A 84 -14.82 -28.89 43.11
CA THR A 84 -14.27 -28.67 44.46
C THR A 84 -14.60 -27.27 44.95
N ILE A 85 -14.54 -27.09 46.27
CA ILE A 85 -14.66 -25.78 46.90
C ILE A 85 -13.32 -25.05 46.72
N ILE A 86 -13.36 -23.79 46.29
CA ILE A 86 -12.16 -22.93 46.19
C ILE A 86 -12.17 -21.99 47.38
N SER A 87 -11.08 -21.95 48.16
CA SER A 87 -10.97 -20.94 49.22
C SER A 87 -10.76 -19.54 48.63
N ASP A 88 -11.30 -18.53 49.29
CA ASP A 88 -11.15 -17.13 48.85
C ASP A 88 -9.67 -16.72 48.77
N SER A 89 -8.81 -17.26 49.66
CA SER A 89 -7.36 -17.05 49.64
C SER A 89 -6.67 -17.64 48.41
N ASN A 90 -7.08 -18.84 47.97
CA ASN A 90 -6.52 -19.46 46.77
C ASN A 90 -6.97 -18.70 45.52
N LEU A 91 -8.25 -18.34 45.46
CA LEU A 91 -8.80 -17.51 44.39
C LEU A 91 -8.06 -16.18 44.26
N LEU A 92 -7.80 -15.50 45.38
CA LEU A 92 -7.04 -14.27 45.43
C LEU A 92 -5.62 -14.46 44.84
N SER A 93 -4.93 -15.54 45.22
CA SER A 93 -3.57 -15.81 44.74
C SER A 93 -3.50 -16.07 43.23
N LEU A 94 -4.48 -16.80 42.68
CA LEU A 94 -4.58 -17.08 41.25
C LEU A 94 -4.81 -15.78 40.45
N VAL A 95 -5.74 -14.96 40.92
CA VAL A 95 -6.05 -13.68 40.29
C VAL A 95 -4.87 -12.72 40.35
N GLN A 96 -4.18 -12.62 41.50
CA GLN A 96 -3.00 -11.78 41.64
C GLN A 96 -1.88 -12.21 40.69
N SER A 97 -1.63 -13.53 40.56
CA SER A 97 -0.66 -14.04 39.60
C SER A 97 -1.04 -13.73 38.15
N TYR A 98 -2.33 -13.77 37.80
CA TYR A 98 -2.81 -13.42 36.47
C TYR A 98 -2.66 -11.91 36.22
N ASN A 99 -3.17 -11.07 37.12
CA ASN A 99 -3.13 -9.61 37.01
C ASN A 99 -1.70 -9.07 36.92
N PHE A 100 -0.74 -9.68 37.62
CA PHE A 100 0.68 -9.33 37.51
C PHE A 100 1.24 -9.58 36.10
N LYS A 101 0.86 -10.69 35.46
CA LYS A 101 1.31 -11.03 34.09
C LYS A 101 0.59 -10.23 33.01
N ALA A 102 -0.69 -9.90 33.22
CA ALA A 102 -1.56 -9.36 32.19
C ALA A 102 -1.33 -7.87 31.86
N ALA A 103 -0.65 -7.11 32.74
CA ALA A 103 -0.19 -5.72 32.63
C ALA A 103 -1.23 -4.62 32.25
N GLN A 104 -2.31 -4.93 31.55
CA GLN A 104 -3.29 -3.98 31.02
C GLN A 104 -4.74 -4.31 31.41
N ILE A 105 -5.01 -5.52 31.90
CA ILE A 105 -6.34 -6.01 32.24
C ILE A 105 -6.25 -6.69 33.61
N SER A 106 -7.10 -6.29 34.56
CA SER A 106 -7.05 -6.78 35.94
C SER A 106 -8.43 -7.20 36.43
N ILE A 107 -8.62 -8.49 36.66
CA ILE A 107 -9.83 -9.01 37.29
C ILE A 107 -9.87 -8.49 38.73
N ASN A 108 -10.92 -7.76 39.10
CA ASN A 108 -11.02 -7.06 40.38
C ASN A 108 -12.20 -7.54 41.25
N LEU A 109 -13.13 -8.32 40.69
CA LEU A 109 -14.22 -8.90 41.45
C LEU A 109 -14.55 -10.31 40.95
N ALA A 110 -14.81 -11.25 41.86
CA ALA A 110 -15.26 -12.60 41.52
C ALA A 110 -16.67 -12.84 42.02
N ILE A 111 -17.48 -13.52 41.21
CA ILE A 111 -18.79 -14.04 41.59
C ILE A 111 -18.64 -15.54 41.78
N VAL A 112 -18.68 -15.99 43.03
CA VAL A 112 -18.62 -17.42 43.34
C VAL A 112 -20.04 -17.91 43.57
N TYR A 113 -20.46 -18.98 42.89
CA TYR A 113 -21.83 -19.51 43.01
C TYR A 113 -21.88 -21.02 43.23
N GLN A 114 -23.00 -21.46 43.82
CA GLN A 114 -23.32 -22.84 44.15
C GLN A 114 -24.79 -23.10 43.82
N ILE A 115 -25.10 -24.32 43.38
CA ILE A 115 -26.47 -24.74 43.07
C ILE A 115 -26.78 -26.06 43.76
N ASP A 116 -27.94 -26.12 44.41
CA ASP A 116 -28.55 -27.37 44.86
C ASP A 116 -29.81 -27.67 44.06
N ILE A 117 -29.99 -28.95 43.74
CA ILE A 117 -31.22 -29.45 43.13
C ILE A 117 -31.78 -30.54 44.04
N PHE A 118 -32.97 -30.28 44.57
CA PHE A 118 -33.73 -31.22 45.40
C PHE A 118 -34.84 -31.83 44.57
N ASP A 119 -34.91 -33.16 44.56
CA ASP A 119 -36.09 -33.85 44.06
C ASP A 119 -37.22 -33.71 45.08
N GLU A 120 -38.32 -33.10 44.66
CA GLU A 120 -39.53 -32.93 45.48
C GLU A 120 -40.72 -33.65 44.82
N THR A 121 -40.43 -34.69 44.04
CA THR A 121 -41.45 -35.55 43.43
C THR A 121 -42.31 -36.19 44.51
N THR A 122 -43.62 -35.97 44.38
CA THR A 122 -44.64 -36.64 45.20
C THR A 122 -45.33 -37.72 44.37
N SER A 123 -46.21 -38.51 44.99
CA SER A 123 -46.98 -39.56 44.29
C SER A 123 -47.77 -39.05 43.08
N SER A 124 -48.08 -37.75 43.02
CA SER A 124 -49.00 -37.17 42.04
C SER A 124 -48.35 -36.17 41.08
N VAL A 125 -47.16 -35.63 41.41
CA VAL A 125 -46.50 -34.57 40.65
C VAL A 125 -44.98 -34.74 40.72
N LYS A 126 -44.31 -34.81 39.56
CA LYS A 126 -42.85 -34.70 39.45
C LYS A 126 -42.45 -33.23 39.56
N GLY A 127 -41.60 -32.92 40.54
CA GLY A 127 -41.15 -31.56 40.76
C GLY A 127 -39.76 -31.51 41.37
N MET A 128 -39.04 -30.43 41.07
CA MET A 128 -37.69 -30.19 41.59
C MET A 128 -37.59 -28.76 42.11
N ARG A 129 -36.82 -28.58 43.19
CA ARG A 129 -36.48 -27.28 43.74
C ARG A 129 -35.00 -26.98 43.52
N PHE A 130 -34.72 -25.79 43.01
CA PHE A 130 -33.38 -25.29 42.72
C PHE A 130 -33.05 -24.20 43.71
N ASN A 131 -31.95 -24.33 44.46
CA ASN A 131 -31.44 -23.27 45.32
C ASN A 131 -30.11 -22.76 44.76
N LEU A 132 -30.11 -21.55 44.22
CA LEU A 132 -28.91 -20.88 43.73
C LEU A 132 -28.42 -19.92 44.81
N SER A 133 -27.16 -20.07 45.23
CA SER A 133 -26.50 -19.12 46.12
C SER A 133 -25.22 -18.59 45.47
N SER A 134 -24.91 -17.33 45.72
CA SER A 134 -23.70 -16.69 45.23
C SER A 134 -23.18 -15.63 46.19
N TYR A 135 -21.90 -15.32 46.10
CA TYR A 135 -21.28 -14.21 46.81
C TYR A 135 -20.22 -13.53 45.95
N LEU A 136 -19.97 -12.26 46.27
CA LEU A 136 -19.00 -11.42 45.59
C LEU A 136 -17.73 -11.36 46.45
N VAL A 137 -16.58 -11.63 45.84
CA VAL A 137 -15.25 -11.48 46.45
C VAL A 137 -14.53 -10.32 45.78
N ASP A 138 -14.17 -9.30 46.54
CA ASP A 138 -13.28 -8.25 46.08
C ASP A 138 -11.85 -8.80 46.06
N LEU A 139 -11.23 -8.80 44.87
CA LEU A 139 -9.94 -9.43 44.62
C LEU A 139 -8.75 -8.52 44.91
N ASP A 140 -9.00 -7.26 45.30
CA ASP A 140 -7.99 -6.37 45.87
C ASP A 140 -7.99 -6.47 47.41
N SER A 141 -9.18 -6.60 48.01
CA SER A 141 -9.31 -6.72 49.48
C SER A 141 -9.10 -8.15 49.97
N GLY A 142 -9.61 -9.14 49.24
CA GLY A 142 -9.80 -10.52 49.66
C GLY A 142 -11.10 -10.76 50.43
N GLU A 143 -11.95 -9.74 50.59
CA GLU A 143 -13.15 -9.78 51.42
C GLU A 143 -14.39 -10.14 50.60
N ARG A 144 -15.37 -10.79 51.25
CA ARG A 144 -16.71 -10.99 50.68
C ARG A 144 -17.51 -9.71 50.85
N VAL A 145 -17.83 -9.06 49.74
CA VAL A 145 -18.48 -7.73 49.77
C VAL A 145 -20.00 -7.80 49.68
N GLU A 146 -20.56 -8.92 49.20
CA GLU A 146 -22.01 -9.09 49.03
C GLU A 146 -22.40 -10.56 48.85
N SER A 147 -23.67 -10.91 49.08
CA SER A 147 -24.19 -12.26 48.78
C SER A 147 -25.60 -12.23 48.22
N TYR A 148 -26.00 -13.30 47.53
CA TYR A 148 -27.34 -13.49 46.98
C TYR A 148 -27.74 -14.96 47.09
N SER A 149 -29.02 -15.23 47.36
CA SER A 149 -29.57 -16.57 47.33
C SER A 149 -31.02 -16.51 46.89
N ASP A 150 -31.41 -17.45 46.03
CA ASP A 150 -32.79 -17.62 45.60
C ASP A 150 -33.14 -19.11 45.47
N SER A 151 -34.41 -19.44 45.62
CA SER A 151 -34.92 -20.80 45.60
C SER A 151 -36.24 -20.86 44.82
N LYS A 152 -36.30 -21.70 43.79
CA LYS A 152 -37.49 -21.83 42.93
C LYS A 152 -37.87 -23.29 42.71
N LYS A 153 -39.16 -23.57 42.84
CA LYS A 153 -39.75 -24.90 42.62
C LYS A 153 -40.42 -24.95 41.25
N TYR A 154 -40.18 -26.04 40.53
CA TYR A 154 -40.75 -26.32 39.22
C TYR A 154 -41.43 -27.68 39.23
N ASN A 155 -42.66 -27.74 38.70
CA ASN A 155 -43.52 -28.94 38.71
C ASN A 155 -43.95 -29.36 37.29
N ASP A 156 -43.29 -28.84 36.26
CA ASP A 156 -43.61 -29.02 34.84
C ASP A 156 -42.74 -30.10 34.16
N ILE A 157 -42.21 -31.05 34.93
CA ILE A 157 -41.42 -32.18 34.41
C ILE A 157 -42.37 -33.21 33.80
N ALA A 158 -42.25 -33.46 32.49
CA ALA A 158 -43.02 -34.52 31.84
C ALA A 158 -42.67 -35.89 32.44
N ASN A 159 -43.68 -36.74 32.67
CA ASN A 159 -43.48 -38.05 33.29
C ASN A 159 -42.49 -38.95 32.53
N THR A 160 -42.35 -38.74 31.21
CA THR A 160 -41.45 -39.46 30.29
C THR A 160 -40.04 -38.89 30.21
N CYS A 161 -39.74 -37.79 30.91
CA CYS A 161 -38.43 -37.12 30.85
C CYS A 161 -37.46 -37.77 31.84
N LEU A 162 -36.57 -38.62 31.33
CA LEU A 162 -35.51 -39.31 32.08
C LEU A 162 -34.13 -38.98 31.50
N ASP A 163 -33.07 -39.25 32.26
CA ASP A 163 -31.66 -39.14 31.85
C ASP A 163 -31.32 -37.80 31.15
N GLU A 164 -30.92 -37.83 29.88
CA GLU A 164 -30.54 -36.64 29.11
C GLU A 164 -31.66 -35.61 29.00
N CYS A 165 -32.92 -36.06 28.91
CA CYS A 165 -34.06 -35.15 28.92
C CYS A 165 -34.13 -34.39 30.24
N LEU A 166 -33.94 -35.10 31.37
CA LEU A 166 -33.99 -34.51 32.70
C LEU A 166 -32.83 -33.53 32.90
N ILE A 167 -31.62 -33.88 32.47
CA ILE A 167 -30.45 -32.98 32.55
C ILE A 167 -30.66 -31.71 31.72
N ARG A 168 -31.20 -31.85 30.50
CA ARG A 168 -31.52 -30.70 29.65
C ARG A 168 -32.57 -29.80 30.30
N TRP A 169 -33.65 -30.40 30.81
CA TRP A 169 -34.69 -29.67 31.53
C TRP A 169 -34.13 -28.97 32.79
N GLN A 170 -33.29 -29.64 33.57
CA GLN A 170 -32.62 -29.06 34.74
C GLN A 170 -31.73 -27.87 34.34
N THR A 171 -30.99 -28.01 33.24
CA THR A 171 -30.14 -26.96 32.69
C THR A 171 -30.97 -25.75 32.28
N ASP A 172 -32.10 -25.95 31.58
CA ASP A 172 -33.00 -24.87 31.16
C ASP A 172 -33.62 -24.12 32.35
N LYS A 173 -34.04 -24.83 33.41
CA LYS A 173 -34.60 -24.20 34.62
C LYS A 173 -33.54 -23.49 35.45
N ALA A 174 -32.37 -24.10 35.61
CA ALA A 174 -31.25 -23.47 36.30
C ALA A 174 -30.75 -22.22 35.56
N TYR A 175 -30.74 -22.25 34.22
CA TYR A 175 -30.44 -21.09 33.37
C TYR A 175 -31.42 -19.95 33.62
N GLN A 176 -32.74 -20.21 33.68
CA GLN A 176 -33.74 -19.20 34.00
C GLN A 176 -33.54 -18.57 35.39
N LEU A 177 -33.33 -19.40 36.42
CA LEU A 177 -33.05 -18.93 37.78
C LEU A 177 -31.77 -18.08 37.82
N ALA A 178 -30.74 -18.47 37.07
CA ALA A 178 -29.49 -17.74 36.96
C ALA A 178 -29.62 -16.42 36.19
N GLN A 179 -30.55 -16.31 35.22
CA GLN A 179 -30.85 -15.03 34.57
C GLN A 179 -31.45 -14.02 35.57
N ASP A 180 -32.41 -14.47 36.39
CA ASP A 180 -33.00 -13.63 37.44
C ASP A 180 -31.93 -13.19 38.46
N ALA A 181 -31.08 -14.14 38.90
CA ALA A 181 -29.96 -13.87 39.79
C ALA A 181 -28.94 -12.90 39.19
N GLY A 182 -28.60 -13.06 37.89
CA GLY A 182 -27.66 -12.22 37.17
C GLY A 182 -28.11 -10.76 37.11
N TYR A 183 -29.41 -10.52 36.94
CA TYR A 183 -30.00 -9.18 36.99
C TYR A 183 -29.90 -8.55 38.39
N ILE A 184 -30.16 -9.31 39.47
CA ILE A 184 -30.03 -8.77 40.83
C ILE A 184 -28.56 -8.52 41.19
N LEU A 185 -27.66 -9.42 40.80
CA LEU A 185 -26.22 -9.27 41.02
C LEU A 185 -25.68 -8.04 40.28
N SER A 186 -26.13 -7.78 39.04
CA SER A 186 -25.71 -6.59 38.29
C SER A 186 -26.08 -5.28 39.01
N LEU A 187 -27.28 -5.21 39.61
CA LEU A 187 -27.72 -4.08 40.43
C LEU A 187 -26.89 -3.94 41.71
N LYS A 188 -26.57 -5.05 42.38
CA LYS A 188 -25.74 -5.04 43.58
C LYS A 188 -24.30 -4.60 43.29
N ILE A 189 -23.69 -5.12 42.22
CA ILE A 189 -22.33 -4.75 41.78
C ILE A 189 -22.25 -3.25 41.44
N ASN A 190 -23.28 -2.70 40.79
CA ASN A 190 -23.34 -1.27 40.46
C ASN A 190 -23.37 -0.34 41.70
N ARG A 191 -23.73 -0.86 42.88
CA ARG A 191 -23.75 -0.10 44.14
C ARG A 191 -22.44 -0.18 44.91
N LEU A 192 -21.51 -1.07 44.53
CA LEU A 192 -20.22 -1.18 45.20
C LEU A 192 -19.38 0.08 44.93
N PRO A 193 -18.63 0.58 45.93
CA PRO A 193 -17.76 1.74 45.74
C PRO A 193 -16.69 1.40 44.69
N LYS A 194 -16.54 2.28 43.69
CA LYS A 194 -15.55 2.08 42.63
C LYS A 194 -14.16 2.34 43.20
N ARG A 195 -13.25 1.39 42.99
CA ARG A 195 -11.82 1.52 43.32
C ARG A 195 -11.03 1.62 42.02
N TYR A 196 -10.08 2.55 41.99
CA TYR A 196 -9.23 2.80 40.84
C TYR A 196 -7.79 2.47 41.20
N ARG A 197 -7.11 1.75 40.31
CA ARG A 197 -5.70 1.40 40.44
C ARG A 197 -4.88 2.23 39.47
N TYR A 198 -3.90 2.94 40.01
CA TYR A 198 -3.02 3.83 39.26
C TYR A 198 -1.56 3.41 39.42
N GLU A 199 -0.80 3.47 38.32
CA GLU A 199 0.65 3.44 38.36
C GLU A 199 1.17 4.89 38.43
N LEU A 200 2.02 5.20 39.41
CA LEU A 200 2.62 6.50 39.60
C LEU A 200 4.12 6.39 39.35
N GLU A 201 4.61 7.09 38.34
CA GLU A 201 6.03 7.19 38.02
C GLU A 201 6.54 8.59 38.34
N PHE A 202 7.54 8.66 39.21
CA PHE A 202 8.20 9.89 39.63
C PHE A 202 9.58 9.97 38.98
N ASP A 203 9.82 11.05 38.25
CA ASP A 203 11.11 11.34 37.59
C ASP A 203 11.72 12.61 38.19
N ARG A 204 13.03 12.56 38.48
CA ARG A 204 13.84 13.69 38.97
C ARG A 204 13.49 14.23 40.36
N PHE A 205 12.94 13.39 41.25
CA PHE A 205 12.69 13.78 42.64
C PHE A 205 13.86 13.44 43.55
N ALA A 206 14.09 14.28 44.56
CA ALA A 206 15.03 13.97 45.63
C ALA A 206 14.42 12.93 46.60
N ILE A 207 15.27 12.13 47.25
CA ILE A 207 14.83 11.05 48.16
C ILE A 207 13.93 11.57 49.29
N ASN A 208 14.23 12.76 49.83
CA ASN A 208 13.42 13.37 50.89
C ASN A 208 12.04 13.83 50.39
N GLU A 209 11.95 14.31 49.15
CA GLU A 209 10.68 14.68 48.51
C GLU A 209 9.83 13.43 48.27
N LEU A 210 10.45 12.34 47.78
CA LEU A 210 9.78 11.06 47.61
C LEU A 210 9.22 10.49 48.92
N LYS A 211 9.90 10.71 50.06
CA LYS A 211 9.38 10.30 51.38
C LYS A 211 8.12 11.09 51.77
N GLN A 212 8.08 12.39 51.52
CA GLN A 212 6.91 13.22 51.81
C GLN A 212 5.72 12.85 50.94
N ILE A 213 5.97 12.68 49.63
CA ILE A 213 4.96 12.18 48.67
C ILE A 213 4.41 10.84 49.13
N ASN A 214 5.26 9.93 49.61
CA ASN A 214 4.85 8.62 50.10
C ASN A 214 3.85 8.71 51.28
N VAL A 215 4.08 9.64 52.22
CA VAL A 215 3.18 9.87 53.36
C VAL A 215 1.81 10.35 52.87
N PHE A 216 1.79 11.28 51.90
CA PHE A 216 0.56 11.77 51.28
C PHE A 216 -0.21 10.68 50.52
N LEU A 217 0.49 9.90 49.68
CA LEU A 217 -0.13 8.80 48.94
C LEU A 217 -0.72 7.74 49.89
N ASN A 218 -0.06 7.48 51.01
CA ASN A 218 -0.57 6.58 52.04
C ASN A 218 -1.83 7.13 52.73
N SER A 219 -2.03 8.45 52.82
CA SER A 219 -3.30 9.02 53.34
C SER A 219 -4.46 8.91 52.34
N LEU A 220 -4.17 8.72 51.05
CA LEU A 220 -5.17 8.57 49.99
C LEU A 220 -5.57 7.10 49.72
N SER A 221 -4.87 6.13 50.33
CA SER A 221 -5.11 4.71 50.13
C SER A 221 -5.83 4.09 51.34
N GLU A 222 -6.88 3.31 51.10
CA GLU A 222 -7.65 2.62 52.16
C GLU A 222 -6.84 1.53 52.86
N LYS A 223 -5.87 0.91 52.18
CA LYS A 223 -4.90 -0.01 52.77
C LYS A 223 -3.60 0.75 52.99
N LYS A 224 -3.07 0.72 54.22
CA LYS A 224 -1.69 1.16 54.50
C LYS A 224 -0.76 0.39 53.56
N ILE A 225 -0.33 1.02 52.48
CA ILE A 225 0.63 0.42 51.56
C ILE A 225 1.92 0.28 52.36
N HIS A 226 2.24 -0.96 52.77
CA HIS A 226 3.58 -1.27 53.28
C HIS A 226 4.54 -1.21 52.09
N ILE A 227 4.93 0.01 51.72
CA ILE A 227 6.08 0.26 50.86
C ILE A 227 7.28 -0.08 51.73
N ALA A 228 7.75 -1.33 51.62
CA ALA A 228 8.99 -1.72 52.26
C ALA A 228 10.08 -0.79 51.69
N LEU A 229 10.76 -0.06 52.57
CA LEU A 229 11.94 0.74 52.21
C LEU A 229 13.05 -0.12 51.55
N SER A 230 12.90 -1.43 51.41
CA SER A 230 13.88 -2.33 50.78
C SER A 230 13.94 -2.25 49.26
N ASP A 231 12.95 -1.65 48.58
CA ASP A 231 12.99 -1.50 47.10
C ASP A 231 13.81 -0.28 46.63
N PHE A 232 14.49 0.41 47.55
CA PHE A 232 15.55 1.37 47.18
C PHE A 232 16.78 0.61 46.68
N THR A 233 16.79 0.18 45.43
CA THR A 233 18.02 -0.23 44.74
C THR A 233 18.86 1.01 44.47
N VAL A 234 19.51 1.53 45.52
CA VAL A 234 20.49 2.62 45.43
C VAL A 234 21.82 2.01 45.00
N GLN A 235 22.10 2.02 43.70
CA GLN A 235 23.47 1.87 43.22
C GLN A 235 24.28 3.12 43.63
N LYS A 236 25.06 2.99 44.72
CA LYS A 236 26.12 3.90 45.21
C LYS A 236 25.72 5.37 45.41
N ALA A 237 25.57 5.71 46.69
CA ALA A 237 25.25 7.02 47.24
C ALA A 237 26.23 8.15 46.82
N PHE A 238 25.66 9.18 46.20
CA PHE A 238 26.07 10.58 46.36
C PHE A 238 24.84 11.39 46.79
N LEU A 239 25.03 12.32 47.73
CA LEU A 239 23.99 13.10 48.45
C LEU A 239 23.02 13.95 47.58
N ASN A 240 23.12 13.90 46.24
CA ASN A 240 22.30 14.69 45.31
C ASN A 240 21.68 13.85 44.16
N GLN A 241 21.60 12.53 44.26
CA GLN A 241 20.98 11.74 43.18
C GLN A 241 19.45 11.86 43.17
N GLN A 242 18.96 12.46 42.08
CA GLN A 242 17.59 12.37 41.61
C GLN A 242 17.30 10.91 41.24
N GLY A 243 16.25 10.33 41.82
CA GLY A 243 15.88 8.94 41.61
C GLY A 243 14.54 8.81 40.90
N ASN A 244 14.42 7.79 40.04
CA ASN A 244 13.16 7.42 39.41
C ASN A 244 12.45 6.38 40.27
N LYS A 245 11.16 6.56 40.51
CA LYS A 245 10.37 5.66 41.37
C LYS A 245 9.04 5.32 40.71
N GLN A 246 8.70 4.03 40.69
CA GLN A 246 7.39 3.55 40.30
C GLN A 246 6.64 3.06 41.53
N LEU A 247 5.39 3.46 41.67
CA LEU A 247 4.48 3.11 42.76
C LEU A 247 3.13 2.69 42.19
N THR A 248 2.43 1.79 42.86
CA THR A 248 1.03 1.50 42.56
C THR A 248 0.15 2.05 43.68
N LEU A 249 -0.88 2.81 43.32
CA LEU A 249 -1.86 3.38 44.25
C LEU A 249 -3.25 2.83 43.92
N THR A 250 -3.92 2.26 44.91
CA THR A 250 -5.37 1.99 44.85
C THR A 250 -6.10 3.06 45.64
N SER A 251 -7.05 3.76 45.00
CA SER A 251 -7.77 4.90 45.57
C SER A 251 -9.26 4.88 45.19
N LEU A 252 -10.09 5.54 46.01
CA LEU A 252 -11.50 5.80 45.71
C LEU A 252 -11.69 6.99 44.76
N TYR A 253 -10.67 7.83 44.61
CA TYR A 253 -10.74 9.03 43.78
C TYR A 253 -10.60 8.69 42.31
N HIS A 254 -11.44 9.30 41.48
CA HIS A 254 -11.30 9.21 40.02
C HIS A 254 -10.02 9.94 39.56
N ALA A 255 -9.55 9.66 38.35
CA ALA A 255 -8.25 10.15 37.87
C ALA A 255 -8.15 11.68 37.88
N ASP A 256 -9.23 12.38 37.52
CA ASP A 256 -9.25 13.85 37.54
C ASP A 256 -9.18 14.41 38.98
N GLU A 257 -9.85 13.78 39.94
CA GLU A 257 -9.81 14.17 41.36
C GLU A 257 -8.44 13.88 41.96
N LEU A 258 -7.89 12.70 41.69
CA LEU A 258 -6.53 12.34 42.11
C LEU A 258 -5.49 13.30 41.51
N ASN A 259 -5.65 13.68 40.24
CA ASN A 259 -4.77 14.64 39.59
C ASN A 259 -4.83 16.01 40.30
N GLN A 260 -6.02 16.48 40.68
CA GLN A 260 -6.19 17.73 41.43
C GLN A 260 -5.56 17.63 42.82
N LEU A 261 -5.76 16.52 43.53
CA LEU A 261 -5.16 16.28 44.85
C LEU A 261 -3.62 16.27 44.76
N LEU A 262 -3.06 15.62 43.73
CA LEU A 262 -1.63 15.63 43.46
C LEU A 262 -1.13 17.05 43.18
N HIS A 263 -1.77 17.79 42.27
CA HIS A 263 -1.40 19.19 41.96
C HIS A 263 -1.41 20.06 43.22
N ASN A 264 -2.49 20.02 44.00
CA ASN A 264 -2.62 20.78 45.24
C ASN A 264 -1.50 20.44 46.23
N HIS A 265 -1.17 19.15 46.37
CA HIS A 265 -0.08 18.72 47.26
C HIS A 265 1.28 19.25 46.80
N PHE A 266 1.58 19.21 45.50
CA PHE A 266 2.85 19.73 44.97
C PHE A 266 2.95 21.25 45.04
N GLU A 267 1.85 21.98 44.78
CA GLU A 267 1.79 23.43 44.93
C GLU A 267 1.99 23.87 46.38
N GLN A 268 1.36 23.19 47.34
CA GLN A 268 1.55 23.45 48.78
C GLN A 268 3.02 23.30 49.22
N HIS A 269 3.78 22.41 48.58
CA HIS A 269 5.20 22.17 48.87
C HIS A 269 6.15 22.93 47.92
N ALA A 270 5.63 23.86 47.11
CA ALA A 270 6.38 24.65 46.13
C ALA A 270 7.24 23.81 45.17
N LEU A 271 6.75 22.62 44.80
CA LEU A 271 7.42 21.73 43.85
C LEU A 271 6.86 21.96 42.45
N PRO A 272 7.61 22.57 41.50
CA PRO A 272 7.16 22.69 40.13
C PRO A 272 7.16 21.31 39.48
N VAL A 273 5.99 20.78 39.18
CA VAL A 273 5.83 19.46 38.57
C VAL A 273 5.00 19.55 37.29
N LEU A 274 5.30 18.67 36.34
CA LEU A 274 4.44 18.37 35.21
C LEU A 274 3.86 16.97 35.43
N ILE A 275 2.54 16.88 35.53
CA ILE A 275 1.82 15.62 35.72
C ILE A 275 1.13 15.27 34.40
N ASP A 276 1.55 14.17 33.80
CA ASP A 276 0.94 13.57 32.61
C ASP A 276 0.15 12.32 33.02
N PHE A 277 -1.16 12.29 32.73
CA PHE A 277 -2.01 11.13 32.99
C PHE A 277 -2.36 10.41 31.68
N ARG A 278 -1.90 9.16 31.56
CA ARG A 278 -2.22 8.28 30.44
C ARG A 278 -3.38 7.38 30.82
N GLN A 279 -4.58 7.75 30.37
CA GLN A 279 -5.82 7.04 30.65
C GLN A 279 -5.83 5.59 30.15
N SER A 280 -5.13 5.28 29.05
CA SER A 280 -5.10 3.93 28.47
C SER A 280 -4.43 2.88 29.36
N ILE A 281 -3.57 3.30 30.27
CA ILE A 281 -2.80 2.44 31.16
C ILE A 281 -2.92 2.86 32.63
N ASN A 282 -3.87 3.75 32.94
CA ASN A 282 -4.08 4.34 34.28
C ASN A 282 -2.76 4.79 34.94
N LYS A 283 -1.88 5.45 34.19
CA LYS A 283 -0.54 5.82 34.65
C LYS A 283 -0.38 7.33 34.77
N PHE A 284 0.06 7.80 35.93
CA PHE A 284 0.54 9.16 36.13
C PHE A 284 2.07 9.18 36.00
N THR A 285 2.58 10.02 35.13
CA THR A 285 4.00 10.35 35.05
C THR A 285 4.19 11.74 35.61
N ILE A 286 4.94 11.84 36.70
CA ILE A 286 5.14 13.06 37.46
C ILE A 286 6.60 13.42 37.30
N VAL A 287 6.87 14.49 36.57
CA VAL A 287 8.24 14.95 36.27
C VAL A 287 8.47 16.28 36.98
N LYS A 288 9.53 16.35 37.78
CA LYS A 288 9.94 17.62 38.38
C LYS A 288 10.44 18.58 37.29
N GLY A 289 9.80 19.73 37.17
CA GLY A 289 10.16 20.76 36.20
C GLY A 289 11.53 21.36 36.52
N THR A 290 12.49 21.20 35.63
CA THR A 290 13.73 22.00 35.64
C THR A 290 13.39 23.39 35.12
N THR A 291 13.90 24.42 35.80
CA THR A 291 13.65 25.87 35.59
C THR A 291 13.34 26.34 34.17
N LYS A 292 12.45 27.33 34.07
CA LYS A 292 11.98 28.04 32.86
C LYS A 292 13.04 28.11 31.74
N PHE A 293 12.76 27.47 30.61
CA PHE A 293 13.52 27.66 29.37
C PHE A 293 13.44 29.12 28.91
N ASP A 294 14.60 29.75 28.69
CA ASP A 294 14.72 31.11 28.20
C ASP A 294 14.24 31.19 26.74
N GLY A 295 13.18 31.97 26.47
CA GLY A 295 12.57 32.09 25.13
C GLY A 295 13.54 32.55 24.02
N LEU A 296 14.69 33.10 24.39
CA LEU A 296 15.78 33.47 23.48
C LEU A 296 16.33 32.29 22.67
N TYR A 297 16.39 31.08 23.23
CA TYR A 297 16.90 29.90 22.52
C TYR A 297 15.97 29.45 21.38
N ILE A 298 14.65 29.58 21.57
CA ILE A 298 13.66 29.22 20.55
C ILE A 298 13.73 30.22 19.38
N ILE A 299 13.89 31.51 19.68
CA ILE A 299 14.04 32.56 18.67
C ILE A 299 15.35 32.33 17.88
N LEU A 300 16.46 32.06 18.55
CA LEU A 300 17.74 31.76 17.90
C LEU A 300 17.63 30.54 16.97
N LEU A 301 16.99 29.45 17.44
CA LEU A 301 16.78 28.25 16.63
C LEU A 301 15.92 28.53 15.38
N LEU A 302 14.86 29.33 15.53
CA LEU A 302 14.02 29.74 14.39
C LEU A 302 14.80 30.58 13.38
N VAL A 303 15.64 31.51 13.84
CA VAL A 303 16.51 32.33 12.96
C VAL A 303 17.50 31.44 12.22
N VAL A 304 18.13 30.47 12.90
CA VAL A 304 19.05 29.52 12.28
C VAL A 304 18.35 28.65 11.24
N LEU A 305 17.16 28.15 11.52
CA LEU A 305 16.37 27.35 10.58
C LEU A 305 15.95 28.17 9.34
N LEU A 306 15.56 29.43 9.52
CA LEU A 306 15.25 30.33 8.41
C LEU A 306 16.48 30.64 7.55
N LEU A 307 17.63 30.90 8.17
CA LEU A 307 18.90 31.10 7.46
C LEU A 307 19.32 29.85 6.69
N PHE A 308 19.18 28.67 7.29
CA PHE A 308 19.48 27.39 6.62
C PHE A 308 18.56 27.16 5.41
N GLY A 309 17.25 27.41 5.58
CA GLY A 309 16.29 27.34 4.47
C GLY A 309 16.59 28.32 3.34
N PHE A 310 16.97 29.56 3.68
CA PHE A 310 17.39 30.57 2.73
C PHE A 310 18.68 30.17 2.00
N PHE A 311 19.69 29.67 2.72
CA PHE A 311 20.96 29.24 2.15
C PHE A 311 20.80 28.04 1.22
N TYR A 312 20.01 27.04 1.63
CA TYR A 312 19.66 25.89 0.80
C TYR A 312 18.97 26.33 -0.51
N TYR A 313 18.03 27.28 -0.42
CA TYR A 313 17.36 27.84 -1.59
C TYR A 313 18.32 28.62 -2.50
N TYR A 314 19.17 29.48 -1.92
CA TYR A 314 20.14 30.28 -2.64
C TYR A 314 21.16 29.43 -3.40
N LEU A 315 21.67 28.35 -2.78
CA LEU A 315 22.54 27.39 -3.45
C LEU A 315 21.86 26.73 -4.66
N HIS A 316 20.59 26.34 -4.52
CA HIS A 316 19.85 25.74 -5.63
C HIS A 316 19.61 26.75 -6.77
N TYR A 317 19.30 28.00 -6.44
CA TYR A 317 19.16 29.08 -7.42
C TYR A 317 20.47 29.31 -8.21
N LEU A 318 21.60 29.40 -7.51
CA LEU A 318 22.92 29.54 -8.15
C LEU A 318 23.25 28.36 -9.07
N ASN A 319 22.92 27.13 -8.67
CA ASN A 319 23.18 25.95 -9.48
C ASN A 319 22.34 25.95 -10.78
N THR A 320 21.07 26.37 -10.70
CA THR A 320 20.21 26.53 -11.88
C THR A 320 20.76 27.57 -12.85
N ASN A 321 21.22 28.73 -12.35
CA ASN A 321 21.85 29.76 -13.20
C ASN A 321 23.15 29.28 -13.85
N LYS A 322 23.97 28.48 -13.15
CA LYS A 322 25.16 27.85 -13.74
C LYS A 322 24.78 26.91 -14.89
N ARG A 323 23.66 26.19 -14.80
CA ARG A 323 23.17 25.32 -15.89
C ARG A 323 22.66 26.13 -17.07
N LEU A 324 21.94 27.23 -16.84
CA LEU A 324 21.51 28.13 -17.92
C LEU A 324 22.70 28.68 -18.72
N LYS A 325 23.78 29.09 -18.05
CA LYS A 325 25.01 29.49 -18.75
C LYS A 325 25.62 28.39 -19.64
N LYS A 326 25.41 27.11 -19.28
CA LYS A 326 25.84 25.97 -20.11
C LYS A 326 24.91 25.77 -21.31
N VAL A 327 23.61 26.03 -21.15
CA VAL A 327 22.65 26.06 -22.25
C VAL A 327 23.06 27.12 -23.27
N ASP A 328 23.29 28.35 -22.82
CA ASP A 328 23.69 29.46 -23.71
C ASP A 328 24.98 29.14 -24.48
N ARG A 329 25.98 28.55 -23.79
CA ARG A 329 27.22 28.10 -24.43
C ARG A 329 26.98 27.01 -25.46
N ALA A 330 26.18 25.99 -25.13
CA ALA A 330 25.86 24.91 -26.07
C ALA A 330 25.12 25.41 -27.32
N ILE A 331 24.23 26.40 -27.16
CA ILE A 331 23.56 27.06 -28.29
C ILE A 331 24.56 27.85 -29.14
N ALA A 332 25.47 28.61 -28.51
CA ALA A 332 26.52 29.37 -29.20
C ALA A 332 27.45 28.45 -30.01
N ASP A 333 27.78 27.28 -29.44
CA ASP A 333 28.60 26.25 -30.08
C ASP A 333 27.81 25.41 -31.12
N LYS A 334 26.52 25.73 -31.34
CA LYS A 334 25.57 25.00 -32.21
C LYS A 334 25.40 23.51 -31.84
N ASN A 335 25.75 23.13 -30.61
CA ASN A 335 25.52 21.80 -30.06
C ASN A 335 24.12 21.74 -29.41
N TYR A 336 23.10 21.66 -30.26
CA TYR A 336 21.71 21.74 -29.82
C TYR A 336 21.28 20.56 -28.94
N TYR A 337 21.80 19.35 -29.17
CA TYR A 337 21.49 18.17 -28.34
C TYR A 337 22.01 18.31 -26.90
N LEU A 338 23.21 18.88 -26.74
CA LEU A 338 23.73 19.23 -25.42
C LEU A 338 22.88 20.33 -24.74
N ALA A 339 22.37 21.29 -25.52
CA ALA A 339 21.46 22.31 -25.02
C ALA A 339 20.13 21.68 -24.52
N TYR A 340 19.51 20.79 -25.30
CA TYR A 340 18.31 20.04 -24.87
C TYR A 340 18.57 19.26 -23.59
N PHE A 341 19.68 18.53 -23.49
CA PHE A 341 20.06 17.80 -22.28
C PHE A 341 20.06 18.71 -21.04
N PHE A 342 20.70 19.89 -21.12
CA PHE A 342 20.76 20.80 -19.98
C PHE A 342 19.41 21.41 -19.65
N ILE A 343 18.58 21.74 -20.65
CA ILE A 343 17.23 22.27 -20.45
C ILE A 343 16.36 21.23 -19.75
N ASP A 344 16.22 20.05 -20.34
CA ASP A 344 15.30 19.03 -19.84
C ASP A 344 15.73 18.51 -18.46
N LYS A 345 17.04 18.32 -18.23
CA LYS A 345 17.58 17.98 -16.91
C LYS A 345 17.30 19.06 -15.88
N THR A 346 17.30 20.33 -16.28
CA THR A 346 16.95 21.44 -15.40
C THR A 346 15.46 21.45 -15.10
N LEU A 347 14.60 21.29 -16.11
CA LEU A 347 13.14 21.17 -15.96
C LEU A 347 12.76 20.04 -14.99
N VAL A 348 13.37 18.85 -15.13
CA VAL A 348 13.16 17.73 -14.21
C VAL A 348 13.58 18.09 -12.77
N SER A 349 14.73 18.76 -12.60
CA SER A 349 15.22 19.13 -11.26
C SER A 349 14.36 20.20 -10.57
N ILE A 350 13.83 21.18 -11.31
CA ILE A 350 13.00 22.25 -10.73
C ILE A 350 11.56 21.81 -10.48
N THR A 351 11.08 20.74 -11.13
CA THR A 351 9.70 20.23 -10.96
C THR A 351 9.37 19.91 -9.50
N LYS A 352 10.36 19.48 -8.71
CA LYS A 352 10.19 19.19 -7.28
C LYS A 352 10.01 20.43 -6.40
N ASN A 353 10.38 21.63 -6.88
CA ASN A 353 10.34 22.87 -6.11
C ASN A 353 9.42 23.91 -6.77
N LYS A 354 8.25 24.18 -6.16
CA LYS A 354 7.23 25.09 -6.71
C LYS A 354 7.75 26.51 -7.02
N LEU A 355 8.64 27.05 -6.18
CA LEU A 355 9.18 28.39 -6.40
C LEU A 355 10.12 28.42 -7.60
N LEU A 356 11.04 27.46 -7.70
CA LEU A 356 11.97 27.39 -8.84
C LEU A 356 11.25 27.10 -10.14
N LYS A 357 10.23 26.23 -10.11
CA LYS A 357 9.35 25.97 -11.25
C LYS A 357 8.75 27.28 -11.78
N TYR A 358 8.15 28.09 -10.89
CA TYR A 358 7.54 29.37 -11.26
C TYR A 358 8.53 30.35 -11.92
N TRP A 359 9.76 30.44 -11.42
CA TRP A 359 10.75 31.40 -11.92
C TRP A 359 11.47 30.96 -13.20
N PHE A 360 11.73 29.66 -13.38
CA PHE A 360 12.63 29.19 -14.45
C PHE A 360 11.92 28.46 -15.59
N GLU A 361 10.79 27.79 -15.34
CA GLU A 361 10.11 26.97 -16.35
C GLU A 361 9.69 27.78 -17.58
N PRO A 362 9.07 28.98 -17.47
CA PRO A 362 8.66 29.74 -18.66
C PRO A 362 9.85 30.11 -19.56
N ASN A 363 10.97 30.53 -18.96
CA ASN A 363 12.17 30.90 -19.72
C ASN A 363 12.81 29.68 -20.39
N LEU A 364 12.94 28.56 -19.66
CA LEU A 364 13.47 27.32 -20.22
C LEU A 364 12.64 26.81 -21.40
N LEU A 365 11.31 26.89 -21.32
CA LEU A 365 10.41 26.52 -22.42
C LEU A 365 10.58 27.43 -23.64
N LEU A 366 10.68 28.75 -23.43
CA LEU A 366 10.96 29.69 -24.53
C LEU A 366 12.30 29.43 -25.21
N ILE A 367 13.36 29.17 -24.43
CA ILE A 367 14.67 28.80 -24.99
C ILE A 367 14.54 27.49 -25.77
N ARG A 368 13.83 26.50 -25.25
CA ARG A 368 13.62 25.22 -25.92
C ARG A 368 12.91 25.39 -27.26
N GLU A 369 11.83 26.16 -27.31
CA GLU A 369 11.11 26.48 -28.55
C GLU A 369 11.99 27.22 -29.56
N SER A 370 12.90 28.08 -29.09
CA SER A 370 13.86 28.76 -29.97
C SER A 370 14.86 27.78 -30.59
N ILE A 371 15.32 26.77 -29.82
CA ILE A 371 16.19 25.70 -30.33
C ILE A 371 15.44 24.83 -31.32
N ASP A 372 14.17 24.50 -31.08
CA ASP A 372 13.34 23.70 -32.01
C ASP A 372 13.26 24.35 -33.40
N LYS A 373 13.31 25.68 -33.49
CA LYS A 373 13.36 26.43 -34.76
C LYS A 373 14.73 26.38 -35.46
N LEU A 374 15.81 26.16 -34.70
CA LEU A 374 17.18 26.10 -35.21
C LEU A 374 17.62 24.66 -35.57
N ALA A 375 17.16 23.68 -34.79
CA ALA A 375 17.44 22.27 -34.97
C ALA A 375 16.43 21.63 -35.94
N LEU A 376 16.54 21.97 -37.22
CA LEU A 376 15.63 21.48 -38.25
C LEU A 376 15.67 19.95 -38.37
N PRO A 377 14.55 19.24 -38.16
CA PRO A 377 14.50 17.79 -38.33
C PRO A 377 14.62 17.39 -39.81
N ILE A 378 15.13 16.19 -40.06
CA ILE A 378 15.12 15.55 -41.39
C ILE A 378 13.66 15.32 -41.81
N ARG A 379 13.37 15.56 -43.11
CA ARG A 379 12.02 15.50 -43.70
C ARG A 379 12.00 14.59 -44.91
N GLY A 380 10.82 14.06 -45.23
CA GLY A 380 10.61 13.13 -46.33
C GLY A 380 10.96 11.71 -45.94
N ASN A 381 11.12 10.83 -46.93
CA ASN A 381 11.42 9.43 -46.69
C ASN A 381 12.91 9.26 -46.35
N VAL A 382 13.22 8.34 -45.45
CA VAL A 382 14.58 8.15 -44.93
C VAL A 382 15.01 6.69 -44.96
N ILE A 383 16.31 6.47 -45.07
CA ILE A 383 16.95 5.18 -44.89
C ILE A 383 17.79 5.21 -43.62
N ALA A 384 17.69 4.15 -42.83
CA ALA A 384 18.49 4.00 -41.62
C ALA A 384 19.80 3.25 -41.90
N ASP A 385 20.82 3.52 -41.10
CA ASP A 385 22.13 2.86 -41.18
C ASP A 385 22.50 2.10 -39.90
N LYS A 386 23.72 1.53 -39.89
CA LYS A 386 24.30 0.78 -38.77
C LYS A 386 23.35 -0.32 -38.26
N ALA A 387 22.91 -0.28 -37.00
CA ALA A 387 22.05 -1.32 -36.40
C ALA A 387 20.67 -1.43 -37.06
N LEU A 388 20.26 -0.43 -37.85
CA LEU A 388 19.02 -0.43 -38.62
C LEU A 388 19.27 -0.44 -40.15
N ALA A 389 20.47 -0.80 -40.59
CA ALA A 389 20.79 -0.89 -42.02
C ALA A 389 19.76 -1.73 -42.78
N GLY A 390 19.36 -1.24 -43.97
CA GLY A 390 18.30 -1.85 -44.79
C GLY A 390 16.87 -1.45 -44.38
N THR A 391 16.70 -0.59 -43.38
CA THR A 391 15.38 -0.08 -42.99
C THR A 391 15.04 1.21 -43.73
N HIS A 392 13.94 1.19 -44.46
CA HIS A 392 13.38 2.31 -45.20
C HIS A 392 12.10 2.81 -44.53
N ILE A 393 12.01 4.11 -44.26
CA ILE A 393 10.86 4.70 -43.56
C ILE A 393 10.18 5.73 -44.48
N PHE A 394 8.92 5.48 -44.75
CA PHE A 394 8.05 6.29 -45.61
C PHE A 394 7.05 7.07 -44.75
N THR A 395 6.81 8.32 -45.14
CA THR A 395 6.01 9.29 -44.38
C THR A 395 4.72 9.72 -45.08
N ALA A 396 4.49 9.22 -46.30
CA ALA A 396 3.25 9.43 -47.02
C ALA A 396 2.13 8.56 -46.47
N ASN A 397 0.87 8.94 -46.75
CA ASN A 397 -0.30 8.13 -46.39
C ASN A 397 -0.52 6.95 -47.35
N MET A 398 0.22 6.89 -48.45
CA MET A 398 0.09 5.86 -49.48
C MET A 398 1.49 5.39 -49.87
N LEU A 399 1.66 4.07 -50.02
CA LEU A 399 2.91 3.46 -50.43
C LEU A 399 2.65 2.39 -51.48
N GLU A 400 3.22 2.56 -52.67
CA GLU A 400 3.10 1.58 -53.74
C GLU A 400 4.20 0.51 -53.66
N LEU A 401 3.82 -0.72 -53.94
CA LEU A 401 4.74 -1.84 -54.16
C LEU A 401 4.71 -2.21 -55.64
N GLY A 402 5.87 -2.56 -56.21
CA GLY A 402 5.96 -3.06 -57.58
C GLY A 402 7.28 -3.79 -57.87
N LYS A 403 7.43 -4.18 -59.13
CA LYS A 403 8.67 -4.77 -59.66
C LYS A 403 9.72 -3.68 -59.89
N LYS A 404 10.97 -3.99 -59.55
CA LYS A 404 12.12 -3.14 -59.87
C LYS A 404 12.40 -3.14 -61.38
N SER A 405 12.37 -1.95 -62.00
CA SER A 405 12.71 -1.79 -63.42
C SER A 405 14.22 -1.95 -63.64
N ILE A 406 14.61 -2.70 -64.68
CA ILE A 406 16.00 -2.97 -65.08
C ILE A 406 16.66 -1.73 -65.71
N LEU A 407 15.86 -0.86 -66.32
CA LEU A 407 16.31 0.45 -66.78
C LEU A 407 16.19 1.41 -65.60
N GLY A 408 17.32 1.94 -65.12
CA GLY A 408 17.43 2.96 -64.06
C GLY A 408 16.77 4.31 -64.41
N THR A 409 15.62 4.29 -65.08
CA THR A 409 14.82 5.46 -65.39
C THR A 409 14.23 5.98 -64.09
N LYS A 410 14.71 7.16 -63.72
CA LYS A 410 14.08 8.17 -62.87
C LYS A 410 12.57 8.19 -63.09
N SER A 411 11.82 7.33 -62.41
CA SER A 411 10.38 7.53 -62.25
C SER A 411 10.24 8.80 -61.42
N ARG A 412 9.66 9.84 -62.02
CA ARG A 412 9.50 11.17 -61.42
C ARG A 412 8.71 11.17 -60.11
N ASN A 413 8.11 10.04 -59.72
CA ASN A 413 7.26 9.90 -58.53
C ASN A 413 7.71 8.74 -57.59
N ALA A 414 8.97 8.30 -57.65
CA ALA A 414 9.47 7.17 -56.85
C ALA A 414 9.55 7.41 -55.32
N VAL A 415 9.13 8.59 -54.83
CA VAL A 415 9.26 8.99 -53.43
C VAL A 415 8.44 8.05 -52.54
N ASP A 416 7.20 7.74 -52.93
CA ASP A 416 6.26 6.97 -52.11
C ASP A 416 6.01 5.56 -52.67
N SER A 417 7.10 4.90 -53.04
CA SER A 417 7.05 3.53 -53.55
C SER A 417 8.29 2.73 -53.13
N PHE A 418 8.13 1.43 -53.00
CA PHE A 418 9.26 0.50 -52.93
C PHE A 418 9.10 -0.61 -53.97
N CYS A 419 10.24 -1.15 -54.41
CA CYS A 419 10.28 -2.15 -55.45
C CYS A 419 11.05 -3.37 -55.00
N LEU A 420 10.60 -4.55 -55.40
CA LEU A 420 11.33 -5.80 -55.21
C LEU A 420 11.91 -6.26 -56.55
N GLY A 421 13.07 -6.92 -56.50
CA GLY A 421 13.72 -7.54 -57.66
C GLY A 421 13.03 -8.79 -58.19
N TYR A 422 11.89 -9.18 -57.62
CA TYR A 422 11.15 -10.37 -58.03
C TYR A 422 10.49 -10.17 -59.40
N LYS A 423 10.97 -10.91 -60.42
CA LYS A 423 10.58 -10.70 -61.83
C LYS A 423 9.11 -10.95 -62.14
N LEU A 424 8.43 -11.70 -61.27
CA LEU A 424 7.01 -12.06 -61.42
C LEU A 424 6.05 -11.03 -60.81
N LEU A 425 6.56 -9.93 -60.22
CA LEU A 425 5.70 -8.81 -59.84
C LEU A 425 5.29 -7.96 -61.04
N SER A 426 4.16 -7.28 -60.90
CA SER A 426 3.71 -6.25 -61.83
C SER A 426 4.48 -4.95 -61.58
N GLU A 427 4.53 -4.07 -62.58
CA GLU A 427 5.14 -2.74 -62.44
C GLU A 427 4.42 -1.90 -61.35
N LEU A 428 5.06 -0.81 -60.91
CA LEU A 428 4.44 0.20 -60.04
C LEU A 428 3.07 0.67 -60.58
N GLY A 429 2.16 0.99 -59.66
CA GLY A 429 0.76 1.30 -59.96
C GLY A 429 -0.13 0.12 -60.36
N LYS A 430 0.41 -1.11 -60.51
CA LYS A 430 -0.36 -2.30 -60.89
C LYS A 430 -0.29 -3.47 -59.92
N GLN A 431 0.61 -3.45 -58.94
CA GLN A 431 0.79 -4.58 -58.02
C GLN A 431 -0.03 -4.38 -56.73
N CYS A 432 0.50 -3.70 -55.71
CA CYS A 432 -0.22 -3.44 -54.46
C CYS A 432 -0.02 -2.01 -54.00
N VAL A 433 -0.99 -1.49 -53.25
CA VAL A 433 -0.87 -0.23 -52.52
C VAL A 433 -1.20 -0.44 -51.05
N PHE A 434 -0.40 0.18 -50.19
CA PHE A 434 -0.64 0.29 -48.76
C PHE A 434 -1.16 1.69 -48.45
N ILE A 435 -2.19 1.81 -47.64
CA ILE A 435 -2.87 3.07 -47.34
C ILE A 435 -2.97 3.22 -45.82
N PHE A 436 -2.59 4.38 -45.31
CA PHE A 436 -2.82 4.81 -43.94
C PHE A 436 -3.95 5.85 -43.91
N GLU A 437 -5.10 5.47 -43.35
CA GLU A 437 -6.27 6.33 -43.25
C GLU A 437 -7.01 6.07 -41.95
N GLY A 438 -7.49 7.11 -41.27
CA GLY A 438 -8.27 6.96 -40.05
C GLY A 438 -7.51 6.28 -38.90
N ASN A 439 -6.17 6.41 -38.87
CA ASN A 439 -5.29 5.71 -37.93
C ASN A 439 -5.26 4.17 -38.10
N GLU A 440 -5.63 3.69 -39.28
CA GLU A 440 -5.63 2.28 -39.65
C GLU A 440 -4.88 2.06 -40.98
N TYR A 441 -4.42 0.83 -41.18
CA TYR A 441 -3.70 0.44 -42.39
C TYR A 441 -4.56 -0.47 -43.26
N TYR A 442 -4.49 -0.22 -44.56
CA TYR A 442 -5.21 -0.97 -45.57
C TYR A 442 -4.29 -1.41 -46.70
N LEU A 443 -4.68 -2.48 -47.37
CA LEU A 443 -4.04 -3.04 -48.54
C LEU A 443 -5.05 -3.14 -49.68
N SER A 444 -4.60 -2.88 -50.90
CA SER A 444 -5.39 -3.08 -52.11
C SER A 444 -4.52 -3.59 -53.26
N ASP A 445 -5.00 -4.61 -53.98
CA ASP A 445 -4.42 -5.08 -55.24
C ASP A 445 -4.86 -4.14 -56.37
N LYS A 446 -3.91 -3.67 -57.19
CA LYS A 446 -4.14 -2.72 -58.29
C LYS A 446 -4.20 -3.38 -59.67
N GLY A 447 -4.70 -4.62 -59.70
CA GLY A 447 -4.87 -5.38 -60.93
C GLY A 447 -3.60 -6.14 -61.30
N SER A 448 -2.96 -6.74 -60.30
CA SER A 448 -1.73 -7.48 -60.46
C SER A 448 -1.89 -8.65 -61.45
N LYS A 449 -0.90 -8.82 -62.34
CA LYS A 449 -0.95 -9.82 -63.42
C LYS A 449 -1.10 -11.26 -62.91
N TYR A 450 -0.51 -11.55 -61.75
CA TYR A 450 -0.46 -12.89 -61.16
C TYR A 450 -1.18 -12.99 -59.81
N ALA A 451 -2.06 -12.02 -59.53
CA ALA A 451 -2.87 -11.88 -58.33
C ALA A 451 -2.09 -11.75 -57.01
N CYS A 452 -2.79 -11.20 -56.03
CA CYS A 452 -2.37 -11.12 -54.64
C CYS A 452 -3.34 -11.86 -53.72
N GLN A 453 -2.83 -12.38 -52.61
CA GLN A 453 -3.61 -13.03 -51.58
C GLN A 453 -3.17 -12.51 -50.21
N PHE A 454 -4.12 -12.17 -49.36
CA PHE A 454 -3.90 -11.65 -48.01
C PHE A 454 -4.55 -12.58 -46.98
N ASN A 455 -3.78 -13.11 -46.03
CA ASN A 455 -4.25 -14.08 -45.01
C ASN A 455 -5.16 -15.16 -45.62
N ASP A 456 -4.63 -15.82 -46.65
CA ASP A 456 -5.28 -16.90 -47.39
C ASP A 456 -6.49 -16.52 -48.26
N LYS A 457 -6.88 -15.24 -48.31
CA LYS A 457 -7.96 -14.75 -49.20
C LYS A 457 -7.39 -14.01 -50.40
N ARG A 458 -7.75 -14.45 -51.61
CA ARG A 458 -7.41 -13.74 -52.85
C ARG A 458 -8.04 -12.34 -52.83
N LEU A 459 -7.24 -11.34 -53.15
CA LEU A 459 -7.69 -9.96 -53.26
C LEU A 459 -8.34 -9.74 -54.63
N ALA A 460 -9.53 -9.13 -54.66
CA ALA A 460 -10.09 -8.60 -55.88
C ALA A 460 -9.43 -7.25 -56.23
N ASN A 461 -9.47 -6.87 -57.51
CA ASN A 461 -8.94 -5.58 -57.95
C ASN A 461 -9.63 -4.44 -57.20
N ASP A 462 -8.83 -3.48 -56.71
CA ASP A 462 -9.24 -2.32 -55.93
C ASP A 462 -9.99 -2.64 -54.63
N GLN A 463 -10.04 -3.91 -54.21
CA GLN A 463 -10.63 -4.29 -52.93
C GLN A 463 -9.73 -3.78 -51.79
N LEU A 464 -10.32 -2.98 -50.91
CA LEU A 464 -9.66 -2.50 -49.70
C LEU A 464 -9.80 -3.56 -48.60
N VAL A 465 -8.67 -4.02 -48.05
CA VAL A 465 -8.65 -4.94 -46.91
C VAL A 465 -7.83 -4.34 -45.79
N LYS A 466 -8.39 -4.32 -44.58
CA LYS A 466 -7.71 -3.83 -43.39
C LYS A 466 -6.58 -4.77 -42.99
N ILE A 467 -5.41 -4.22 -42.72
CA ILE A 467 -4.23 -4.94 -42.26
C ILE A 467 -4.33 -5.12 -40.74
N THR A 468 -4.15 -6.36 -40.29
CA THR A 468 -4.00 -6.70 -38.86
C THR A 468 -2.56 -7.12 -38.57
N ALA A 469 -2.14 -7.09 -37.31
CA ALA A 469 -0.81 -7.58 -36.93
C ALA A 469 -0.60 -9.05 -37.35
N ASN A 470 0.67 -9.42 -37.61
CA ASN A 470 1.07 -10.77 -38.05
C ASN A 470 0.32 -11.28 -39.30
N SER A 471 0.04 -10.38 -40.25
CA SER A 471 -0.58 -10.75 -41.52
C SER A 471 0.47 -11.12 -42.57
N THR A 472 0.06 -11.88 -43.58
CA THR A 472 0.93 -12.25 -44.71
C THR A 472 0.26 -11.86 -46.03
N LEU A 473 1.02 -11.16 -46.87
CA LEU A 473 0.68 -10.89 -48.26
C LEU A 473 1.49 -11.80 -49.17
N TYR A 474 0.79 -12.65 -49.91
CA TYR A 474 1.32 -13.51 -50.96
C TYR A 474 1.16 -12.81 -52.30
N MET A 475 2.25 -12.78 -53.07
CA MET A 475 2.26 -12.16 -54.40
C MET A 475 2.64 -13.18 -55.46
N ALA A 476 2.05 -13.02 -56.65
CA ALA A 476 2.25 -13.90 -57.79
C ALA A 476 1.77 -15.35 -57.56
N ILE A 477 0.60 -15.50 -56.93
CA ILE A 477 0.03 -16.80 -56.56
C ILE A 477 -0.44 -17.65 -57.75
N ASP A 478 -0.78 -17.02 -58.89
CA ASP A 478 -1.27 -17.73 -60.09
C ASP A 478 -0.16 -18.37 -60.93
N VAL A 479 1.09 -18.25 -60.50
CA VAL A 479 2.23 -18.87 -61.21
C VAL A 479 2.33 -20.34 -60.80
N LYS A 480 2.17 -21.25 -61.78
CA LYS A 480 2.24 -22.71 -61.59
C LYS A 480 3.62 -23.27 -61.20
N GLN A 481 4.60 -22.42 -60.91
CA GLN A 481 5.95 -22.85 -60.53
C GLN A 481 5.97 -23.21 -59.04
N GLN A 482 6.90 -24.09 -58.62
CA GLN A 482 7.18 -24.39 -57.20
C GLN A 482 7.58 -23.16 -56.36
N LEU A 483 7.66 -21.97 -56.97
CA LEU A 483 8.13 -20.72 -56.41
C LEU A 483 6.98 -19.75 -56.08
N GLN A 484 5.95 -20.19 -55.34
CA GLN A 484 4.97 -19.29 -54.69
C GLN A 484 5.61 -18.60 -53.47
N THR A 485 6.73 -17.91 -53.70
CA THR A 485 7.71 -17.63 -52.64
C THR A 485 7.74 -16.18 -52.20
N CYS A 486 7.21 -15.24 -52.99
CA CYS A 486 7.20 -13.83 -52.61
C CYS A 486 6.11 -13.55 -51.57
N GLN A 487 6.49 -13.71 -50.31
CA GLN A 487 5.65 -13.52 -49.14
C GLN A 487 6.17 -12.35 -48.32
N LEU A 488 5.33 -11.34 -48.15
CA LEU A 488 5.60 -10.18 -47.31
C LEU A 488 4.88 -10.36 -45.98
N LYS A 489 5.65 -10.38 -44.89
CA LYS A 489 5.14 -10.27 -43.53
C LYS A 489 4.74 -8.83 -43.27
N LEU A 490 3.53 -8.65 -42.75
CA LEU A 490 2.92 -7.36 -42.42
C LEU A 490 2.64 -7.34 -40.91
N ASP A 491 3.38 -6.51 -40.18
CA ASP A 491 3.21 -6.31 -38.76
C ASP A 491 2.83 -4.87 -38.43
N LEU A 492 2.14 -4.69 -37.30
CA LEU A 492 1.83 -3.37 -36.76
C LEU A 492 2.64 -3.15 -35.48
N SER A 493 3.06 -1.90 -35.25
CA SER A 493 3.70 -1.48 -33.99
C SER A 493 2.83 -1.86 -32.77
N GLN A 494 3.38 -2.61 -31.81
CA GLN A 494 2.60 -3.27 -30.74
C GLN A 494 1.86 -2.32 -29.78
N CYS A 495 2.31 -1.07 -29.61
CA CYS A 495 1.75 -0.17 -28.59
C CYS A 495 0.63 0.74 -29.10
N ASP A 496 0.70 1.17 -30.34
CA ASP A 496 -0.16 2.22 -30.89
C ASP A 496 -0.65 1.90 -32.30
N SER A 497 -0.25 0.75 -32.86
CA SER A 497 -0.51 0.37 -34.26
C SER A 497 -0.22 1.52 -35.24
N SER A 498 0.71 2.41 -34.90
CA SER A 498 0.91 3.68 -35.62
C SER A 498 1.99 3.59 -36.71
N ALA A 499 2.55 2.40 -36.95
CA ALA A 499 3.45 2.10 -38.05
C ALA A 499 3.16 0.69 -38.59
N LEU A 500 3.14 0.56 -39.92
CA LEU A 500 3.11 -0.72 -40.64
C LEU A 500 4.53 -1.12 -41.01
N ILE A 501 4.94 -2.31 -40.59
CA ILE A 501 6.27 -2.86 -40.78
C ILE A 501 6.17 -4.02 -41.76
N MET A 502 6.94 -3.92 -42.84
CA MET A 502 6.93 -4.84 -43.97
C MET A 502 8.31 -5.47 -44.11
N SER A 503 8.35 -6.79 -44.21
CA SER A 503 9.59 -7.56 -44.42
C SER A 503 9.30 -8.86 -45.14
N LEU A 504 10.26 -9.42 -45.86
CA LEU A 504 10.06 -10.71 -46.51
C LEU A 504 10.13 -11.86 -45.49
N LYS A 505 9.27 -12.87 -45.66
CA LYS A 505 9.34 -14.11 -44.86
C LYS A 505 10.49 -14.98 -45.37
N ALA A 506 11.48 -15.28 -44.52
CA ALA A 506 12.61 -16.12 -44.91
C ALA A 506 12.28 -17.62 -45.02
N GLU A 507 11.29 -18.11 -44.27
CA GLU A 507 10.96 -19.56 -44.14
C GLU A 507 10.70 -20.27 -45.48
N PRO A 508 9.91 -19.71 -46.43
CA PRO A 508 9.65 -20.38 -47.71
C PRO A 508 10.89 -20.58 -48.59
N PHE A 509 11.99 -19.89 -48.28
CA PHE A 509 13.22 -19.92 -49.07
C PHE A 509 14.28 -20.89 -48.54
N GLN A 510 14.13 -21.42 -47.33
CA GLN A 510 15.16 -22.24 -46.67
C GLN A 510 15.52 -23.53 -47.42
N PHE A 511 14.63 -23.99 -48.30
CA PHE A 511 14.79 -25.23 -49.07
C PHE A 511 15.04 -25.01 -50.56
N LEU A 512 15.21 -23.75 -51.00
CA LEU A 512 15.45 -23.41 -52.41
C LEU A 512 16.94 -23.22 -52.69
N GLU A 513 17.42 -23.73 -53.82
CA GLU A 513 18.78 -23.47 -54.27
C GLU A 513 18.92 -22.00 -54.72
N HIS A 514 19.92 -21.28 -54.16
CA HIS A 514 20.21 -19.88 -54.48
C HIS A 514 20.39 -19.62 -55.98
N SER A 515 20.98 -20.57 -56.73
CA SER A 515 21.19 -20.48 -58.18
C SER A 515 19.87 -20.36 -58.95
N SER A 516 18.85 -21.09 -58.51
CA SER A 516 17.52 -21.12 -59.12
C SER A 516 16.71 -19.88 -58.72
N LEU A 517 16.87 -19.41 -57.47
CA LEU A 517 16.22 -18.20 -56.97
C LEU A 517 16.75 -16.94 -57.67
N GLY A 518 18.06 -16.85 -57.90
CA GLY A 518 18.70 -15.69 -58.56
C GLY A 518 18.23 -15.46 -60.00
N VAL A 519 17.73 -16.49 -60.70
CA VAL A 519 17.16 -16.35 -62.05
C VAL A 519 15.84 -15.58 -62.02
N VAL A 520 15.00 -15.83 -61.01
CA VAL A 520 13.67 -15.21 -60.88
C VAL A 520 13.71 -13.97 -59.98
N TRP A 521 14.68 -13.89 -59.09
CA TRP A 521 14.85 -12.84 -58.08
C TRP A 521 16.32 -12.44 -57.90
N PRO A 522 16.89 -11.63 -58.82
CA PRO A 522 18.31 -11.27 -58.78
C PRO A 522 18.73 -10.52 -57.51
N ASP A 523 17.86 -9.67 -56.96
CA ASP A 523 18.12 -8.85 -55.77
C ASP A 523 17.60 -9.51 -54.47
N PHE A 524 17.42 -10.84 -54.45
CA PHE A 524 16.79 -11.53 -53.33
C PHE A 524 17.44 -11.23 -51.98
N GLU A 525 18.77 -11.29 -51.88
CA GLU A 525 19.50 -11.02 -50.63
C GLU A 525 19.30 -9.58 -50.15
N LEU A 526 19.25 -8.62 -51.08
CA LEU A 526 19.03 -7.21 -50.73
C LEU A 526 17.60 -7.01 -50.23
N ASP A 527 16.63 -7.59 -50.92
CA ASP A 527 15.22 -7.47 -50.55
C ASP A 527 14.91 -8.22 -49.24
N LEU A 528 15.56 -9.36 -48.99
CA LEU A 528 15.40 -10.17 -47.76
C LEU A 528 15.92 -9.42 -46.53
N ASN A 529 17.03 -8.69 -46.69
CA ASN A 529 17.62 -7.87 -45.63
C ASN A 529 16.94 -6.49 -45.49
N SER A 530 16.04 -6.14 -46.40
CA SER A 530 15.33 -4.87 -46.37
C SER A 530 14.08 -4.93 -45.48
N ARG A 531 13.78 -3.80 -44.85
CA ARG A 531 12.55 -3.56 -44.10
C ARG A 531 11.93 -2.27 -44.58
N TRP A 532 10.64 -2.26 -44.84
CA TRP A 532 9.91 -1.06 -45.25
C TRP A 532 8.89 -0.69 -44.19
N ILE A 533 8.88 0.56 -43.78
CA ILE A 533 8.01 1.07 -42.73
C ILE A 533 7.15 2.16 -43.32
N LEU A 534 5.83 1.97 -43.34
CA LEU A 534 4.89 3.06 -43.59
C LEU A 534 4.53 3.66 -42.22
N LEU A 535 5.01 4.88 -41.98
CA LEU A 535 4.86 5.57 -40.71
C LEU A 535 3.55 6.37 -40.69
N GLY A 536 2.71 6.09 -39.72
CA GLY A 536 1.55 6.91 -39.37
C GLY A 536 1.98 7.99 -38.38
N ASN A 537 1.69 7.78 -37.10
CA ASN A 537 2.04 8.76 -36.06
C ASN A 537 3.43 8.52 -35.44
N SER A 538 3.74 7.26 -35.16
CA SER A 538 4.89 6.88 -34.35
C SER A 538 5.30 5.42 -34.60
N LEU A 539 6.59 5.16 -34.42
CA LEU A 539 7.22 3.85 -34.47
C LEU A 539 7.88 3.56 -33.13
N ALA A 540 7.41 2.51 -32.45
CA ALA A 540 8.03 2.02 -31.23
C ALA A 540 9.38 1.36 -31.53
N LEU A 541 10.39 1.67 -30.73
CA LEU A 541 11.72 1.06 -30.80
C LEU A 541 12.07 0.43 -29.45
N GLY A 542 12.41 -0.86 -29.49
CA GLY A 542 12.90 -1.62 -28.34
C GLY A 542 14.21 -2.32 -28.68
N VAL A 543 14.76 -3.05 -27.72
CA VAL A 543 15.89 -3.96 -27.93
C VAL A 543 15.46 -5.33 -27.44
N ASP A 544 15.60 -6.34 -28.31
CA ASP A 544 15.22 -7.71 -28.00
C ASP A 544 16.23 -8.40 -27.06
N ALA A 545 15.94 -9.65 -26.70
CA ALA A 545 16.82 -10.44 -25.83
C ALA A 545 18.22 -10.72 -26.44
N LYS A 546 18.40 -10.50 -27.75
CA LYS A 546 19.68 -10.70 -28.47
C LYS A 546 20.47 -9.41 -28.59
N GLY A 547 19.96 -8.29 -28.07
CA GLY A 547 20.62 -6.99 -28.20
C GLY A 547 20.43 -6.35 -29.58
N ILE A 548 19.41 -6.76 -30.35
CA ILE A 548 19.10 -6.19 -31.67
C ILE A 548 17.92 -5.23 -31.53
N ILE A 549 17.92 -4.13 -32.29
CA ILE A 549 16.79 -3.20 -32.30
C ILE A 549 15.57 -3.91 -32.88
N ASP A 550 14.53 -3.99 -32.06
CA ASP A 550 13.24 -4.56 -32.40
C ASP A 550 12.29 -3.45 -32.85
N ILE A 551 12.16 -3.32 -34.17
CA ILE A 551 11.34 -2.32 -34.85
C ILE A 551 9.87 -2.63 -34.61
N GLY A 552 9.11 -1.64 -34.13
CA GLY A 552 7.71 -1.78 -33.74
C GLY A 552 7.48 -2.64 -32.49
N CYS A 553 8.57 -3.07 -31.83
CA CYS A 553 8.54 -4.04 -30.75
C CYS A 553 7.78 -5.34 -31.11
N THR A 554 7.84 -5.75 -32.39
CA THR A 554 7.07 -6.88 -32.93
C THR A 554 7.50 -8.23 -32.36
N ASN A 555 8.71 -8.30 -31.79
CA ASN A 555 9.23 -9.48 -31.08
C ASN A 555 9.00 -9.41 -29.56
N ASN A 556 8.02 -8.62 -29.12
CA ASN A 556 7.66 -8.42 -27.71
C ASN A 556 8.78 -7.80 -26.85
N SER A 557 9.70 -7.03 -27.46
CA SER A 557 10.66 -6.25 -26.68
C SER A 557 9.96 -5.12 -25.91
N LYS A 558 10.57 -4.68 -24.82
CA LYS A 558 10.10 -3.50 -24.09
C LYS A 558 10.42 -2.24 -24.91
N VAL A 559 9.41 -1.40 -25.15
CA VAL A 559 9.63 -0.10 -25.79
C VAL A 559 10.58 0.76 -24.96
N LEU A 560 11.57 1.34 -25.63
CA LEU A 560 12.57 2.23 -25.03
C LEU A 560 12.46 3.65 -25.58
N ALA A 561 12.10 3.80 -26.85
CA ALA A 561 11.92 5.09 -27.51
C ALA A 561 10.81 5.05 -28.57
N TYR A 562 10.31 6.23 -28.94
CA TYR A 562 9.40 6.42 -30.07
C TYR A 562 10.07 7.31 -31.11
N LEU A 563 10.04 6.87 -32.37
CA LEU A 563 10.36 7.70 -33.54
C LEU A 563 9.04 8.20 -34.13
N SER A 564 8.84 9.51 -34.20
CA SER A 564 7.60 10.11 -34.70
C SER A 564 7.86 11.09 -35.83
N TYR A 565 6.83 11.37 -36.62
CA TYR A 565 6.91 12.34 -37.72
C TYR A 565 5.87 13.45 -37.56
N SER A 566 6.33 14.70 -37.51
CA SER A 566 5.47 15.89 -37.48
C SER A 566 6.18 17.03 -38.20
N CYS A 567 6.01 17.10 -39.52
CA CYS A 567 6.80 17.99 -40.38
C CYS A 567 8.32 17.75 -40.25
N GLY A 568 8.72 16.51 -39.98
CA GLY A 568 10.08 16.04 -39.78
C GLY A 568 10.18 14.95 -38.70
N PHE A 569 11.29 14.24 -38.65
CA PHE A 569 11.51 13.17 -37.66
C PHE A 569 11.91 13.70 -36.29
N PHE A 570 11.32 13.11 -35.26
CA PHE A 570 11.64 13.35 -33.86
C PHE A 570 11.78 12.03 -33.13
N ILE A 571 12.65 12.00 -32.13
CA ILE A 571 12.81 10.85 -31.25
C ILE A 571 12.59 11.25 -29.79
N GLU A 572 11.92 10.40 -29.03
CA GLU A 572 11.69 10.62 -27.60
C GLU A 572 11.81 9.32 -26.80
N PRO A 573 12.33 9.37 -25.56
CA PRO A 573 12.37 8.21 -24.68
C PRO A 573 10.99 7.91 -24.10
N VAL A 574 10.74 6.64 -23.74
CA VAL A 574 9.55 6.27 -22.97
C VAL A 574 9.62 6.90 -21.57
N LYS A 575 8.52 7.54 -21.13
CA LYS A 575 8.43 8.11 -19.77
C LYS A 575 8.69 7.02 -18.72
N ASN A 576 9.62 7.27 -17.80
CA ASN A 576 10.05 6.31 -16.76
C ASN A 576 10.69 5.02 -17.31
N GLY A 577 11.18 5.03 -18.56
CA GLY A 577 11.96 3.93 -19.11
C GLY A 577 13.30 3.74 -18.39
N LEU A 578 13.74 2.48 -18.26
CA LEU A 578 15.07 2.14 -17.71
C LEU A 578 16.19 2.34 -18.74
N GLY A 579 15.85 2.43 -20.04
CA GLY A 579 16.80 2.60 -21.12
C GLY A 579 17.20 4.07 -21.30
N LYS A 580 18.51 4.32 -21.41
CA LYS A 580 19.03 5.64 -21.79
C LYS A 580 19.01 5.77 -23.30
N LEU A 581 18.31 6.80 -23.79
CA LEU A 581 18.38 7.24 -25.19
C LEU A 581 19.47 8.30 -25.30
N LEU A 582 20.46 8.09 -26.16
CA LEU A 582 21.47 9.09 -26.46
C LEU A 582 21.33 9.57 -27.90
N VAL A 583 21.51 10.87 -28.12
CA VAL A 583 21.57 11.50 -29.44
C VAL A 583 22.85 12.34 -29.49
N ASP A 584 23.73 12.03 -30.45
CA ASP A 584 25.11 12.55 -30.53
C ASP A 584 25.85 12.47 -29.18
N SER A 585 25.78 11.32 -28.52
CA SER A 585 26.37 11.05 -27.19
C SER A 585 25.76 11.82 -26.00
N HIS A 586 24.64 12.53 -26.19
CA HIS A 586 23.95 13.25 -25.12
C HIS A 586 22.66 12.55 -24.73
N GLU A 587 22.43 12.38 -23.43
CA GLU A 587 21.20 11.78 -22.92
C GLU A 587 20.00 12.70 -23.19
N ILE A 588 18.94 12.11 -23.72
CA ILE A 588 17.71 12.81 -24.06
C ILE A 588 16.61 12.43 -23.07
N TYR A 589 15.93 13.43 -22.51
CA TYR A 589 14.85 13.23 -21.53
C TYR A 589 13.46 13.57 -22.08
N ALA A 590 13.37 14.22 -23.25
CA ALA A 590 12.14 14.60 -23.91
C ALA A 590 12.28 14.53 -25.45
N LYS A 591 11.21 14.80 -26.19
CA LYS A 591 11.18 14.74 -27.66
C LYS A 591 12.14 15.72 -28.33
N VAL A 592 13.09 15.24 -29.12
CA VAL A 592 14.05 16.08 -29.86
C VAL A 592 14.01 15.82 -31.37
N PRO A 593 14.30 16.84 -32.20
CA PRO A 593 14.36 16.66 -33.65
C PRO A 593 15.56 15.79 -34.04
N VAL A 594 15.39 14.91 -35.01
CA VAL A 594 16.46 14.09 -35.58
C VAL A 594 17.00 14.77 -36.83
N LYS A 595 18.29 15.12 -36.86
CA LYS A 595 18.94 15.63 -38.07
C LYS A 595 19.52 14.48 -38.89
N GLU A 596 19.77 14.76 -40.16
CA GLU A 596 20.49 13.85 -41.03
C GLU A 596 21.88 13.51 -40.48
N ASN A 597 22.27 12.23 -40.56
CA ASN A 597 23.49 11.66 -39.98
C ASN A 597 23.63 11.76 -38.44
N THR A 598 22.58 12.14 -37.70
CA THR A 598 22.65 12.18 -36.23
C THR A 598 22.80 10.77 -35.66
N ILE A 599 23.77 10.56 -34.78
CA ILE A 599 23.98 9.24 -34.17
C ILE A 599 23.02 9.07 -33.00
N ILE A 600 22.08 8.15 -33.14
CA ILE A 600 21.16 7.75 -32.09
C ILE A 600 21.67 6.43 -31.50
N ASN A 601 21.82 6.38 -30.17
CA ASN A 601 22.16 5.16 -29.45
C ASN A 601 20.99 4.74 -28.55
N LEU A 602 20.48 3.53 -28.80
CA LEU A 602 19.41 2.90 -28.02
C LEU A 602 19.96 1.65 -27.35
N ALA A 603 20.21 1.74 -26.04
CA ALA A 603 20.71 0.63 -25.22
C ALA A 603 21.97 -0.08 -25.80
N GLY A 604 22.89 0.69 -26.38
CA GLY A 604 24.15 0.21 -26.96
C GLY A 604 24.11 0.06 -28.48
N CYS A 605 22.93 0.07 -29.10
CA CYS A 605 22.78 -0.04 -30.55
C CYS A 605 22.74 1.34 -31.20
N GLU A 606 23.70 1.60 -32.09
CA GLU A 606 23.77 2.86 -32.84
C GLU A 606 23.09 2.78 -34.20
N PHE A 607 22.35 3.83 -34.55
CA PHE A 607 21.81 4.05 -35.90
C PHE A 607 21.70 5.54 -36.19
N SER A 608 21.58 5.90 -37.46
CA SER A 608 21.26 7.24 -37.94
C SER A 608 20.22 7.17 -39.05
N LEU A 609 19.63 8.32 -39.39
CA LEU A 609 18.66 8.46 -40.47
C LEU A 609 19.23 9.37 -41.54
N ASN A 610 19.15 8.93 -42.79
CA ASN A 610 19.66 9.63 -43.97
C ASN A 610 18.53 9.82 -44.98
N LYS A 611 18.54 10.92 -45.74
CA LYS A 611 17.52 11.09 -46.78
C LYS A 611 17.72 10.03 -47.87
N PHE A 612 16.59 9.58 -48.41
CA PHE A 612 16.54 8.74 -49.60
C PHE A 612 17.15 9.40 -50.83
#